data_AF-A0A914TTZ7-F1
#
_entry.id   AF-A0A914TTZ7-F1
#
_cell.length_a   1.000
_cell.length_b   1.000
_cell.length_c   1.000
_cell.angle_alpha   90.00
_cell.angle_beta   90.00
_cell.angle_gamma   90.00
#
_symmetry.space_group_name_H-M   'P 1'
#
loop_
_entity.id
_entity.type
_entity.pdbx_description
1 polymer ?
#
loop_
_entity_poly.entity_id
_entity_poly.type
_entity_poly.pdbx_seq_one_letter_code
_entity_poly.pdbx_strand_id
1 'polypeptide(L)'
;MKGNTGIINAGGRRIERANMKRLDDHKLKQLARCCICFENYSLNTRAPVCGPCGHSFCTVCIRKLIHGNLVCCCICRKVTFFGPKELGKNIQLLDILEHLGLLDPDEEVATQNSSSSNFPENVIEAVEDKDLVKFFDFCF
;
A
#
# COMPACT_ATOMS: atom_id res chain seq x y z
N MET A 1 56.66 44.22 -7.91
CA MET A 1 56.17 43.70 -6.61
C MET A 1 54.89 42.91 -6.85
N LYS A 2 54.86 41.66 -6.38
CA LYS A 2 53.69 40.75 -6.22
C LYS A 2 53.04 40.32 -7.56
N GLY A 3 53.19 39.10 -8.08
CA GLY A 3 53.16 37.80 -7.41
C GLY A 3 51.71 37.41 -7.15
N ASN A 4 51.10 36.58 -8.02
CA ASN A 4 50.05 35.66 -7.58
C ASN A 4 49.89 34.47 -8.54
N THR A 5 50.65 33.43 -8.22
CA THR A 5 50.28 32.02 -8.41
C THR A 5 48.87 31.73 -7.88
N GLY A 6 48.13 30.88 -8.60
CA GLY A 6 46.84 30.38 -8.16
C GLY A 6 46.27 29.29 -9.07
N ILE A 7 47.04 28.24 -9.33
CA ILE A 7 46.51 26.98 -9.86
C ILE A 7 45.87 26.23 -8.68
N ILE A 8 44.54 26.25 -8.56
CA ILE A 8 43.70 25.38 -7.72
C ILE A 8 42.31 25.31 -8.40
N ASN A 9 41.57 24.22 -8.59
CA ASN A 9 41.72 22.81 -8.26
C ASN A 9 41.10 21.98 -9.41
N ALA A 10 41.77 20.89 -9.79
CA ALA A 10 41.15 19.79 -10.51
C ALA A 10 40.24 19.00 -9.55
N GLY A 11 39.04 18.64 -9.98
CA GLY A 11 38.21 17.67 -9.24
C GLY A 11 36.85 18.16 -8.73
N GLY A 12 36.18 19.06 -9.44
CA GLY A 12 34.74 19.22 -9.27
C GLY A 12 34.01 18.01 -9.86
N ARG A 13 33.71 16.99 -9.05
CA ARG A 13 32.76 15.93 -9.45
C ARG A 13 31.41 16.62 -9.69
N ARG A 14 31.09 16.89 -10.96
CA ARG A 14 29.72 17.21 -11.40
C ARG A 14 28.88 16.01 -11.01
N ILE A 15 28.13 16.12 -9.91
CA ILE A 15 27.00 15.25 -9.68
C ILE A 15 26.04 15.56 -10.83
N GLU A 16 26.04 14.72 -11.86
CA GLU A 16 24.97 14.72 -12.84
C GLU A 16 23.68 14.56 -12.06
N ARG A 17 22.90 15.65 -11.96
CA ARG A 17 21.56 15.59 -11.39
C ARG A 17 20.80 14.59 -12.24
N ALA A 18 20.50 13.43 -11.67
CA ALA A 18 19.71 12.39 -12.30
C ALA A 18 18.47 13.04 -12.95
N ASN A 19 18.25 12.72 -14.22
CA ASN A 19 17.14 13.22 -15.02
C ASN A 19 15.83 12.60 -14.47
N MET A 20 15.28 13.20 -13.42
CA MET A 20 14.04 12.76 -12.79
C MET A 20 12.88 13.08 -13.73
N LYS A 21 12.47 12.07 -14.52
CA LYS A 21 11.24 12.18 -15.31
C LYS A 21 10.10 12.53 -14.37
N ARG A 22 9.42 13.66 -14.63
CA ARG A 22 8.19 14.02 -13.93
C ARG A 22 7.17 12.89 -14.15
N LEU A 23 6.65 12.31 -13.06
CA LEU A 23 5.47 11.45 -13.15
C LEU A 23 4.32 12.28 -13.68
N ASP A 24 3.60 11.78 -14.69
CA ASP A 24 2.40 12.44 -15.17
C ASP A 24 1.28 12.36 -14.12
N ASP A 25 0.45 13.41 -14.04
CA ASP A 25 -0.64 13.53 -13.06
C ASP A 25 -1.62 12.35 -13.11
N HIS A 26 -1.82 11.77 -14.29
CA HIS A 26 -2.71 10.63 -14.46
C HIS A 26 -2.15 9.39 -13.76
N LYS A 27 -0.85 9.13 -13.88
CA LYS A 27 -0.17 8.01 -13.23
C LYS A 27 -0.12 8.19 -11.71
N LEU A 28 0.07 9.42 -11.24
CA LEU A 28 -0.05 9.75 -9.81
C LEU A 28 -1.44 9.45 -9.25
N LYS A 29 -2.50 9.83 -9.98
CA LYS A 29 -3.89 9.51 -9.60
C LYS A 29 -4.18 8.02 -9.58
N GLN A 30 -3.55 7.23 -10.46
CA GLN A 30 -3.71 5.76 -10.41
C GLN A 30 -3.06 5.14 -9.16
N LEU A 31 -1.92 5.67 -8.70
CA LEU A 31 -1.27 5.19 -7.47
C LEU A 31 -2.10 5.46 -6.21
N ALA A 32 -2.95 6.48 -6.24
CA ALA A 32 -3.84 6.86 -5.16
C ALA A 32 -5.10 5.99 -5.05
N ARG A 33 -5.32 5.04 -5.97
CA ARG A 33 -6.56 4.25 -6.07
C ARG A 33 -6.33 2.78 -5.76
N CYS A 34 -7.32 2.18 -5.10
CA CYS A 34 -7.34 0.73 -4.94
C CYS A 34 -7.68 0.05 -6.28
N CYS A 35 -6.90 -0.95 -6.69
CA CYS A 35 -7.11 -1.66 -7.95
C CYS A 35 -8.34 -2.57 -8.00
N ILE A 36 -9.06 -2.76 -6.89
CA ILE A 36 -10.26 -3.60 -6.80
C ILE A 36 -11.53 -2.78 -6.93
N CYS A 37 -11.69 -1.77 -6.06
CA CYS A 37 -12.88 -0.92 -6.07
C CYS A 37 -12.70 0.36 -6.88
N PHE A 38 -11.49 0.65 -7.34
CA PHE A 38 -11.13 1.87 -8.02
C PHE A 38 -11.41 3.15 -7.22
N GLU A 39 -11.67 3.10 -5.92
CA GLU A 39 -11.78 4.32 -5.10
C GLU A 39 -10.41 4.82 -4.65
N ASN A 40 -10.29 6.13 -4.43
CA ASN A 40 -9.09 6.70 -3.82
C ASN A 40 -8.92 6.17 -2.39
N TYR A 41 -7.68 6.15 -1.93
CA TYR A 41 -7.37 5.86 -0.53
C TYR A 41 -7.78 7.03 0.37
N SER A 42 -8.13 6.69 1.61
CA SER A 42 -8.37 7.65 2.69
C SER A 42 -7.56 7.24 3.93
N LEU A 43 -7.47 8.11 4.92
CA LEU A 43 -6.62 7.86 6.09
C LEU A 43 -7.12 6.68 6.95
N ASN A 44 -8.44 6.53 7.09
CA ASN A 44 -9.03 5.57 8.02
C ASN A 44 -9.95 4.55 7.34
N THR A 45 -10.95 5.00 6.59
CA THR A 45 -12.01 4.12 6.06
C THR A 45 -11.50 3.23 4.94
N ARG A 46 -10.65 3.77 4.05
CA ARG A 46 -10.05 3.08 2.90
C ARG A 46 -8.52 3.18 2.92
N ALA A 47 -7.89 3.03 4.08
CA ALA A 47 -6.44 3.01 4.15
C ALA A 47 -5.83 1.89 3.29
N PRO A 48 -4.72 2.12 2.56
CA PRO A 48 -4.03 1.06 1.86
C PRO A 48 -3.41 0.10 2.88
N VAL A 49 -3.52 -1.20 2.64
CA VAL A 49 -2.95 -2.30 3.44
C VAL A 49 -2.07 -3.11 2.52
N CYS A 50 -0.82 -3.28 2.90
CA CYS A 50 0.15 -4.05 2.12
C CYS A 50 0.04 -5.52 2.48
N GLY A 51 -0.27 -6.38 1.50
CA GLY A 51 -0.17 -7.82 1.69
C GLY A 51 1.29 -8.27 1.78
N PRO A 52 1.59 -9.49 2.27
CA PRO A 52 2.96 -10.01 2.35
C PRO A 52 3.69 -10.07 1.00
N CYS A 53 2.95 -10.03 -0.11
CA CYS A 53 3.50 -9.95 -1.46
C CYS A 53 3.94 -8.55 -1.92
N GLY A 54 3.69 -7.49 -1.14
CA GLY A 54 4.03 -6.10 -1.47
C GLY A 54 2.93 -5.29 -2.17
N HIS A 55 1.86 -5.94 -2.64
CA HIS A 55 0.73 -5.23 -3.24
C HIS A 55 -0.19 -4.65 -2.18
N SER A 56 -0.69 -3.44 -2.43
CA SER A 56 -1.58 -2.73 -1.52
C SER A 56 -3.02 -2.70 -2.03
N PHE A 57 -3.97 -2.89 -1.11
CA PHE A 57 -5.41 -2.80 -1.35
C PHE A 57 -6.04 -1.98 -0.23
N CYS A 58 -7.20 -1.35 -0.43
CA CYS A 58 -7.84 -0.65 0.69
C CYS A 58 -8.33 -1.65 1.74
N THR A 59 -8.38 -1.23 3.00
CA THR A 59 -8.90 -1.97 4.16
C THR A 59 -10.23 -2.69 3.87
N VAL A 60 -11.15 -2.05 3.14
CA VAL A 60 -12.45 -2.64 2.76
C VAL A 60 -12.27 -3.80 1.78
N CYS A 61 -11.39 -3.67 0.80
CA CYS A 61 -11.22 -4.69 -0.23
C CYS A 61 -10.34 -5.85 0.24
N ILE A 62 -9.27 -5.60 1.00
CA ILE A 62 -8.39 -6.67 1.46
C ILE A 62 -9.12 -7.64 2.39
N ARG A 63 -10.07 -7.15 3.20
CA ARG A 63 -10.93 -8.00 4.04
C ARG A 63 -11.73 -9.04 3.25
N LYS A 64 -12.07 -8.74 1.99
CA LYS A 64 -12.75 -9.68 1.08
C LYS A 64 -11.82 -10.72 0.47
N LEU A 65 -10.51 -10.48 0.52
CA LEU A 65 -9.48 -11.40 0.03
C LEU A 65 -8.94 -12.34 1.11
N ILE A 66 -9.32 -12.11 2.37
CA ILE A 66 -8.92 -12.91 3.52
C ILE A 66 -9.91 -14.07 3.69
N HIS A 67 -9.38 -15.28 3.85
CA HIS A 67 -10.12 -16.46 4.31
C HIS A 67 -9.36 -17.09 5.46
N GLY A 68 -9.91 -16.99 6.67
CA GLY A 68 -9.18 -17.30 7.91
C GLY A 68 -7.90 -16.47 8.01
N ASN A 69 -6.77 -17.14 8.00
CA ASN A 69 -5.40 -16.63 8.09
C ASN A 69 -4.64 -16.72 6.76
N LEU A 70 -5.36 -16.92 5.65
CA LEU A 70 -4.84 -16.86 4.28
C LEU A 70 -5.33 -15.60 3.58
N VAL A 71 -4.45 -14.97 2.80
CA VAL A 71 -4.80 -13.90 1.88
C VAL A 71 -4.30 -14.24 0.50
N CYS A 72 -5.14 -14.02 -0.51
CA CYS A 72 -4.81 -14.24 -1.91
C CYS A 72 -4.75 -12.91 -2.65
N CYS A 73 -3.57 -12.59 -3.18
CA CYS A 73 -3.38 -11.35 -3.91
C CYS A 73 -4.02 -11.44 -5.31
N CYS A 74 -5.00 -10.59 -5.63
CA CYS A 74 -5.61 -10.58 -6.96
C CYS A 74 -4.68 -10.03 -8.07
N ILE A 75 -3.55 -9.41 -7.71
CA ILE A 75 -2.59 -8.88 -8.69
C ILE A 75 -1.60 -9.96 -9.12
N CYS A 76 -0.97 -10.66 -8.17
CA CYS A 76 0.06 -11.66 -8.48
C CYS A 76 -0.33 -13.11 -8.15
N ARG A 77 -1.57 -13.33 -7.71
CA ARG A 77 -2.14 -14.65 -7.35
C ARG A 77 -1.40 -15.40 -6.24
N LYS A 78 -0.46 -14.76 -5.56
CA LYS A 78 0.25 -15.37 -4.45
C LYS A 78 -0.70 -15.50 -3.26
N VAL A 79 -0.89 -16.74 -2.81
CA VAL A 79 -1.52 -17.07 -1.54
C VAL A 79 -0.47 -17.00 -0.44
N THR A 80 -0.75 -16.26 0.62
CA THR A 80 0.16 -16.11 1.77
C THR A 80 -0.60 -16.32 3.06
N PHE A 81 0.01 -17.05 3.98
CA PHE A 81 -0.41 -17.07 5.37
C PHE A 81 -0.02 -15.75 6.03
N PHE A 82 -0.86 -15.24 6.93
CA PHE A 82 -0.53 -14.07 7.72
C PHE A 82 -0.95 -14.26 9.19
N GLY A 83 -0.12 -13.79 10.10
CA GLY A 83 -0.41 -13.70 11.52
C GLY A 83 -1.35 -12.51 11.85
N PRO A 84 -1.97 -12.48 13.05
CA PRO A 84 -2.96 -11.45 13.43
C PRO A 84 -2.48 -9.99 13.30
N LYS A 85 -1.17 -9.75 13.31
CA LYS A 85 -0.54 -8.41 13.25
C LYS A 85 0.15 -8.11 11.92
N GLU A 86 0.08 -9.01 10.94
CA GLU A 86 0.91 -8.92 9.73
C GLU A 86 0.27 -8.09 8.60
N LEU A 87 -1.05 -7.85 8.65
CA LEU A 87 -1.72 -6.96 7.70
C LEU A 87 -1.83 -5.55 8.29
N GLY A 88 -0.75 -4.79 8.19
CA GLY A 88 -0.70 -3.38 8.60
C GLY A 88 -1.09 -2.42 7.46
N LYS A 89 -1.56 -1.22 7.84
CA LYS A 89 -1.66 -0.09 6.89
C LYS A 89 -0.29 0.17 6.26
N ASN A 90 -0.27 0.46 4.96
CA ASN A 90 0.92 0.93 4.26
C ASN A 90 1.15 2.41 4.60
N ILE A 91 1.76 2.68 5.75
CA ILE A 91 1.99 4.04 6.26
C ILE A 91 2.82 4.87 5.29
N GLN A 92 3.83 4.27 4.64
CA GLN A 92 4.65 4.99 3.67
C GLN A 92 3.83 5.47 2.46
N LEU A 93 2.92 4.63 1.95
CA LEU A 93 2.04 5.04 0.85
C LEU A 93 1.07 6.12 1.32
N LEU A 94 0.51 6.01 2.53
CA LEU A 94 -0.34 7.05 3.10
C LEU A 94 0.39 8.39 3.19
N ASP A 95 1.59 8.42 3.76
CA ASP A 95 2.39 9.63 3.92
C ASP A 95 2.66 10.29 2.57
N ILE A 96 3.03 9.50 1.55
CA ILE A 96 3.28 10.00 0.20
C ILE A 96 2.00 10.60 -0.40
N LEU A 97 0.87 9.92 -0.29
CA LEU A 97 -0.40 10.40 -0.86
C LEU A 97 -0.92 11.64 -0.14
N GLU A 98 -0.73 11.73 1.17
CA GLU A 98 -1.07 12.91 1.96
C GLU A 98 -0.26 14.13 1.52
N HIS A 99 1.08 13.99 1.38
CA HIS A 99 1.94 15.07 0.93
C HIS A 99 1.64 15.52 -0.51
N LEU A 100 1.07 14.63 -1.33
CA LEU A 100 0.63 14.94 -2.69
C LEU A 100 -0.80 15.48 -2.75
N GLY A 101 -1.54 15.50 -1.64
CA GLY A 101 -2.95 15.92 -1.61
C GLY A 101 -3.87 14.99 -2.41
N LEU A 102 -3.57 13.69 -2.44
CA LEU A 102 -4.27 12.67 -3.23
C LEU A 102 -5.14 11.73 -2.38
N LEU A 103 -5.26 11.97 -1.07
CA LEU A 103 -6.19 11.24 -0.23
C LEU A 103 -7.58 11.85 -0.33
N ASP A 104 -8.59 10.99 -0.39
CA ASP A 104 -9.97 11.42 -0.20
C ASP A 104 -10.23 11.63 1.30
N PRO A 105 -11.11 12.56 1.66
CA PRO A 105 -11.61 12.67 3.02
C PRO A 105 -12.21 11.34 3.45
N ASP A 106 -12.06 10.99 4.72
CA ASP A 106 -12.81 9.87 5.27
C ASP A 106 -14.30 10.19 5.21
N GLU A 107 -15.10 9.26 4.70
CA GLU A 107 -16.55 9.41 4.76
C GLU A 107 -16.99 9.50 6.23
N GLU A 108 -17.84 10.49 6.56
CA GLU A 108 -18.53 10.53 7.85
C GLU A 108 -19.40 9.28 7.96
N VAL A 109 -18.88 8.27 8.64
CA VAL A 109 -19.58 7.02 8.89
C VAL A 109 -20.79 7.36 9.76
N ALA A 110 -21.98 7.35 9.17
CA ALA A 110 -23.23 7.31 9.92
C ALA A 110 -23.13 6.14 10.91
N THR A 111 -23.17 6.47 12.21
CA THR A 111 -22.88 5.59 13.33
C THR A 111 -23.70 4.31 13.25
N GLN A 112 -23.06 3.24 12.78
CA GLN A 112 -23.40 1.88 13.16
C GLN A 112 -22.19 1.33 13.88
N ASN A 113 -22.38 1.14 15.18
CA ASN A 113 -21.37 0.74 16.15
C ASN A 113 -20.60 -0.50 15.68
N SER A 114 -19.31 -0.32 15.36
CA SER A 114 -18.28 -1.28 15.72
C SER A 114 -16.92 -0.58 15.65
N SER A 115 -16.52 -0.05 16.80
CA SER A 115 -15.16 0.36 17.10
C SER A 115 -14.20 -0.76 16.71
N SER A 116 -13.27 -0.45 15.82
CA SER A 116 -11.82 -0.67 15.94
C SER A 116 -11.19 -1.05 14.60
N SER A 117 -10.05 -0.43 14.37
CA SER A 117 -8.96 -0.82 13.46
C SER A 117 -8.43 -2.25 13.68
N ASN A 118 -9.20 -3.12 14.31
CA ASN A 118 -8.80 -4.48 14.61
C ASN A 118 -9.11 -5.33 13.39
N PHE A 119 -8.06 -5.75 12.69
CA PHE A 119 -8.11 -7.02 11.96
C PHE A 119 -8.61 -8.09 12.93
N PRO A 120 -9.38 -9.08 12.46
CA PRO A 120 -10.01 -10.05 13.34
C PRO A 120 -8.96 -10.66 14.28
N GLU A 121 -9.07 -10.28 15.56
CA GLU A 121 -8.15 -10.69 16.60
C GLU A 121 -8.62 -12.08 17.04
N ASN A 122 -7.87 -13.11 16.65
CA ASN A 122 -8.15 -14.53 16.87
C ASN A 122 -9.37 -15.10 16.13
N VAL A 123 -9.20 -15.43 14.85
CA VAL A 123 -9.96 -16.53 14.22
C VAL A 123 -8.98 -17.58 13.72
N ILE A 124 -8.62 -18.50 14.62
CA ILE A 124 -8.32 -19.87 14.21
C ILE A 124 -9.68 -20.57 14.16
N GLU A 125 -10.53 -20.18 13.21
CA GLU A 125 -11.63 -21.06 12.83
C GLU A 125 -11.02 -22.11 11.91
N ALA A 126 -11.29 -23.39 12.21
CA ALA A 126 -10.91 -24.46 11.32
C ALA A 126 -11.57 -24.19 9.97
N VAL A 127 -10.79 -23.74 8.98
CA VAL A 127 -11.27 -23.57 7.62
C VAL A 127 -11.51 -24.98 7.10
N GLU A 128 -12.76 -25.34 6.82
CA GLU A 128 -13.07 -26.65 6.28
C GLU A 128 -12.32 -26.84 4.94
N ASP A 129 -11.81 -28.06 4.68
CA ASP A 129 -11.03 -28.36 3.48
C ASP A 129 -11.75 -27.93 2.18
N LYS A 130 -13.09 -27.99 2.16
CA LYS A 130 -13.90 -27.57 1.02
C LYS A 130 -13.83 -26.06 0.74
N ASP A 131 -13.66 -25.25 1.77
CA ASP A 131 -13.55 -23.79 1.63
C ASP A 131 -12.13 -23.38 1.24
N LEU A 132 -11.11 -24.15 1.64
CA LEU A 132 -9.75 -24.01 1.11
C LEU A 132 -9.69 -24.34 -0.38
N VAL A 133 -10.32 -25.43 -0.83
CA VAL A 133 -10.35 -25.81 -2.25
C VAL A 133 -11.01 -24.70 -3.09
N LYS A 134 -12.17 -24.18 -2.67
CA LYS A 134 -12.84 -23.05 -3.36
C LYS A 134 -11.98 -21.78 -3.36
N PHE A 135 -11.28 -21.52 -2.25
CA PHE A 135 -10.36 -20.38 -2.17
C PHE A 135 -9.21 -20.51 -3.17
N PHE A 136 -8.64 -21.71 -3.30
CA PHE A 136 -7.60 -21.97 -4.30
C PHE A 136 -8.15 -21.91 -5.74
N ASP A 137 -9.35 -22.39 -6.02
CA ASP A 137 -10.01 -22.24 -7.33
C ASP A 137 -10.29 -20.76 -7.69
N PHE A 138 -10.55 -19.92 -6.68
CA PHE A 138 -10.67 -18.46 -6.90
C PHE A 138 -9.30 -17.80 -7.21
N CYS A 139 -8.20 -18.40 -6.73
CA CYS A 139 -6.85 -17.86 -6.84
C CYS A 139 -6.10 -18.34 -8.09
N PHE A 140 -6.42 -19.52 -8.62
CA PHE A 140 -5.69 -20.18 -9.71
C PHE A 140 -6.54 -20.27 -10.98
#